data_AF-A0A947KSD8-F1
#
_entry.id   AF-A0A947KSD8-F1
#
_cell.length_a   1.000
_cell.length_b   1.000
_cell.length_c   1.000
_cell.angle_alpha   90.00
_cell.angle_beta   90.00
_cell.angle_gamma   90.00
#
_symmetry.space_group_name_H-M   'P 1'
#
loop_
_entity.id
_entity.type
_entity.pdbx_description
1 polymer ?
#
loop_
_entity_poly.entity_id
_entity_poly.type
_entity_poly.pdbx_seq_one_letter_code
_entity_poly.pdbx_strand_id
1 'polypeptide(L)'
;MRFRHLYLLLALTATGITFSASTAWASGMTLHLFMADLAVEYLPPSALKDLLQKNQNAYRSGSIFADSGYAANHAYGEFSHWHDFLNQYQQTLIERCPDPGATENCAKVWAHFFGTVAHALSDNNFDRYFAPQVAAHDFNGNINKLTDTGFDFLAIMDHQRGYRMLRENHPWEMLLEVFDQQGITVSVQDLQRGIRKQRPGILAEPLGSPFAYLYYKARMPWGSRNYFNARGGIRDTAAHLAGAWSHIWASLEAGRPTVFASQGKWPYVTFYLDGIPLENFQCVTGGPCQ
;
A
#
# COMPACT_ATOMS: atom_id res chain seq x y z
N MET A 1 73.40 23.35 14.62
CA MET A 1 72.63 23.13 13.37
C MET A 1 71.43 22.25 13.75
N ARG A 2 70.17 22.64 13.49
CA ARG A 2 69.39 22.34 12.25
C ARG A 2 69.64 20.88 11.80
N PHE A 3 68.65 19.99 11.73
CA PHE A 3 67.31 20.18 11.15
C PHE A 3 66.13 19.66 11.98
N ARG A 4 64.96 20.29 11.77
CA ARG A 4 63.64 19.74 12.13
C ARG A 4 63.20 18.78 11.02
N HIS A 5 62.74 17.58 11.35
CA HIS A 5 61.85 16.81 10.47
C HIS A 5 60.54 16.52 11.21
N LEU A 6 59.58 17.39 10.97
CA LEU A 6 58.20 17.28 11.42
C LEU A 6 57.50 16.30 10.46
N TYR A 7 57.34 15.04 10.86
CA TYR A 7 56.50 14.11 10.12
C TYR A 7 55.03 14.45 10.37
N LEU A 8 54.40 15.11 9.39
CA LEU A 8 52.94 15.25 9.36
C LEU A 8 52.33 13.86 9.18
N LEU A 9 51.78 13.31 10.25
CA LEU A 9 50.80 12.24 10.16
C LEU A 9 49.51 12.83 9.59
N LEU A 10 49.39 12.78 8.27
CA LEU A 10 48.13 12.95 7.55
C LEU A 10 47.27 11.73 7.84
N ALA A 11 46.64 11.73 9.03
CA ALA A 11 45.55 10.84 9.34
C ALA A 11 44.38 11.22 8.44
N LEU A 12 44.33 10.59 7.26
CA LEU A 12 43.09 10.45 6.50
C LEU A 12 42.13 9.65 7.38
N THR A 13 41.39 10.37 8.22
CA THR A 13 40.12 9.89 8.73
C THR A 13 39.22 9.73 7.53
N ALA A 14 39.25 8.53 6.94
CA ALA A 14 38.14 8.00 6.21
C ALA A 14 36.98 7.89 7.22
N THR A 15 36.26 8.99 7.41
CA THR A 15 34.87 8.97 7.85
C THR A 15 34.11 8.22 6.78
N GLY A 16 34.20 6.89 6.86
CA GLY A 16 33.29 6.01 6.16
C GLY A 16 31.91 6.51 6.55
N ILE A 17 31.15 6.94 5.54
CA ILE A 17 29.74 7.22 5.70
C ILE A 17 29.11 5.85 5.91
N THR A 18 29.16 5.40 7.16
CA THR A 18 28.31 4.33 7.65
C THR A 18 26.90 4.88 7.51
N PHE A 19 26.25 4.51 6.40
CA PHE A 19 24.80 4.51 6.32
C PHE A 19 24.31 3.59 7.42
N SER A 20 24.15 4.14 8.62
CA SER A 20 23.40 3.52 9.69
C SER A 20 22.03 3.23 9.10
N ALA A 21 21.69 1.95 8.97
CA ALA A 21 20.40 1.48 8.47
C ALA A 21 19.28 1.70 9.50
N SER A 22 19.25 2.88 10.11
CA SER A 22 18.28 3.32 11.09
C SER A 22 17.07 3.91 10.36
N THR A 23 15.99 3.13 10.34
CA THR A 23 14.61 3.56 10.01
C THR A 23 14.43 4.22 8.65
N ALA A 24 14.28 3.41 7.60
CA ALA A 24 13.94 3.82 6.24
C ALA A 24 13.18 2.70 5.48
N TRP A 25 11.85 2.76 5.27
CA TRP A 25 10.84 3.59 5.96
C TRP A 25 9.49 2.86 6.13
N ALA A 26 8.57 3.00 5.17
CA ALA A 26 7.27 2.36 5.04
C ALA A 26 7.25 1.52 3.76
N SER A 27 6.38 0.50 3.67
CA SER A 27 6.31 -0.46 2.57
C SER A 27 5.91 0.16 1.23
N GLY A 28 6.36 -0.47 0.14
CA GLY A 28 5.55 -0.73 -1.07
C GLY A 28 4.74 0.39 -1.70
N MET A 29 5.04 1.67 -1.49
CA MET A 29 4.10 2.74 -1.83
C MET A 29 3.78 2.79 -3.32
N THR A 30 4.80 2.62 -4.16
CA THR A 30 4.60 2.52 -5.61
C THR A 30 3.86 1.24 -5.99
N LEU A 31 4.13 0.11 -5.35
CA LEU A 31 3.38 -1.14 -5.54
C LEU A 31 1.90 -1.00 -5.20
N HIS A 32 1.54 -0.46 -4.04
CA HIS A 32 0.13 -0.27 -3.66
C HIS A 32 -0.60 0.63 -4.66
N LEU A 33 0.03 1.75 -5.03
CA LEU A 33 -0.52 2.67 -6.03
C LEU A 33 -0.69 2.01 -7.40
N PHE A 34 0.26 1.15 -7.81
CA PHE A 34 0.19 0.43 -9.07
C PHE A 34 -0.88 -0.67 -9.05
N MET A 35 -0.99 -1.44 -7.97
CA MET A 35 -2.03 -2.47 -7.81
C MET A 35 -3.42 -1.84 -7.76
N ALA A 36 -3.60 -0.73 -7.05
CA ALA A 36 -4.87 0.01 -7.00
C ALA A 36 -5.25 0.62 -8.36
N ASP A 37 -4.31 1.26 -9.06
CA ASP A 37 -4.55 1.76 -10.41
C ASP A 37 -4.96 0.65 -11.38
N LEU A 38 -4.23 -0.48 -11.36
CA LEU A 38 -4.49 -1.61 -12.24
C LEU A 38 -5.82 -2.30 -11.91
N ALA A 39 -6.24 -2.31 -10.64
CA ALA A 39 -7.57 -2.77 -10.25
C ALA A 39 -8.67 -1.89 -10.86
N VAL A 40 -8.50 -0.55 -10.89
CA VAL A 40 -9.42 0.36 -11.59
C VAL A 40 -9.42 0.10 -13.10
N GLU A 41 -8.26 -0.18 -13.71
CA GLU A 41 -8.17 -0.57 -15.12
C GLU A 41 -8.97 -1.87 -15.39
N TYR A 42 -8.90 -2.85 -14.49
CA TYR A 42 -9.54 -4.16 -14.61
C TYR A 42 -11.06 -4.18 -14.41
N LEU A 43 -11.61 -3.29 -13.57
CA LEU A 43 -13.06 -3.18 -13.35
C LEU A 43 -13.85 -3.10 -14.67
N PRO A 44 -15.04 -3.72 -14.78
CA PRO A 44 -15.93 -3.48 -15.92
C PRO A 44 -16.48 -2.04 -15.91
N PRO A 45 -16.97 -1.52 -17.06
CA PRO A 45 -17.70 -0.25 -17.11
C PRO A 45 -18.86 -0.25 -16.13
N SER A 46 -18.82 0.62 -15.12
CA SER A 46 -19.72 0.60 -13.96
C SER A 46 -19.67 1.94 -13.21
N ALA A 47 -20.69 2.22 -12.39
CA ALA A 47 -20.72 3.41 -11.53
C ALA A 47 -19.51 3.47 -10.57
N LEU A 48 -19.07 2.32 -10.05
CA LEU A 48 -17.85 2.16 -9.27
C LEU A 48 -16.60 2.63 -10.04
N LYS A 49 -16.41 2.12 -11.28
CA LYS A 49 -15.25 2.49 -12.10
C LYS A 49 -15.24 3.98 -12.38
N ASP A 50 -16.39 4.55 -12.72
CA ASP A 50 -16.59 5.98 -12.92
C ASP A 50 -16.24 6.81 -11.67
N LEU A 51 -16.70 6.38 -10.49
CA LEU A 51 -16.42 7.05 -9.21
C LEU A 51 -14.92 7.05 -8.91
N LEU A 52 -14.24 5.91 -9.07
CA LEU A 52 -12.80 5.78 -8.81
C LEU A 52 -11.97 6.57 -9.84
N GLN A 53 -12.30 6.49 -11.14
CA GLN A 53 -11.61 7.24 -12.19
C GLN A 53 -11.72 8.76 -12.02
N LYS A 54 -12.88 9.27 -11.54
CA LYS A 54 -13.09 10.69 -11.21
C LYS A 54 -12.32 11.11 -9.95
N ASN A 55 -12.11 10.19 -9.00
CA ASN A 55 -11.53 10.46 -7.68
C ASN A 55 -10.14 9.82 -7.47
N GLN A 56 -9.31 9.74 -8.51
CA GLN A 56 -8.00 9.08 -8.47
C GLN A 56 -7.11 9.46 -7.29
N ASN A 57 -7.04 10.75 -6.95
CA ASN A 57 -6.22 11.21 -5.82
C ASN A 57 -6.72 10.65 -4.48
N ALA A 58 -8.03 10.40 -4.33
CA ALA A 58 -8.61 9.88 -3.09
C ALA A 58 -8.29 8.39 -2.91
N TYR A 59 -8.52 7.53 -3.91
CA TYR A 59 -8.20 6.11 -3.77
C TYR A 59 -6.69 5.87 -3.67
N ARG A 60 -5.86 6.61 -4.43
CA ARG A 60 -4.40 6.56 -4.30
C ARG A 60 -3.92 7.00 -2.91
N SER A 61 -4.54 8.05 -2.36
CA SER A 61 -4.33 8.51 -0.99
C SER A 61 -4.69 7.43 0.03
N GLY A 62 -5.82 6.75 -0.17
CA GLY A 62 -6.25 5.64 0.68
C GLY A 62 -5.36 4.40 0.59
N SER A 63 -4.83 4.09 -0.60
CA SER A 63 -4.01 2.89 -0.86
C SER A 63 -2.61 2.94 -0.25
N ILE A 64 -2.21 4.05 0.36
CA ILE A 64 -0.96 4.18 1.12
C ILE A 64 -1.22 4.68 2.56
N PHE A 65 -2.48 4.78 2.99
CA PHE A 65 -2.84 5.48 4.22
C PHE A 65 -2.37 4.77 5.49
N ALA A 66 -2.51 3.45 5.61
CA ALA A 66 -2.19 2.74 6.85
C ALA A 66 -0.69 2.84 7.18
N ASP A 67 0.17 2.69 6.17
CA ASP A 67 1.61 2.91 6.23
C ASP A 67 2.02 4.29 6.80
N SER A 68 1.17 5.33 6.66
CA SER A 68 1.44 6.63 7.26
C SER A 68 1.49 6.57 8.79
N GLY A 69 0.79 5.62 9.41
CA GLY A 69 0.83 5.39 10.86
C GLY A 69 2.13 4.78 11.35
N TYR A 70 2.74 3.89 10.58
CA TYR A 70 4.11 3.42 10.87
C TYR A 70 5.11 4.57 10.73
N ALA A 71 5.01 5.41 9.70
CA ALA A 71 5.82 6.62 9.57
C ALA A 71 5.60 7.60 10.75
N ALA A 72 4.35 7.72 11.23
CA ALA A 72 4.00 8.52 12.42
C ALA A 72 4.52 7.93 13.75
N ASN A 73 4.92 6.65 13.76
CA ASN A 73 5.13 5.80 14.93
C ASN A 73 3.90 5.81 15.86
N HIS A 74 2.74 5.43 15.31
CA HIS A 74 1.44 5.48 15.99
C HIS A 74 0.64 4.20 15.76
N ALA A 75 -0.11 3.77 16.77
CA ALA A 75 -0.95 2.56 16.74
C ALA A 75 -2.04 2.54 15.64
N TYR A 76 -2.35 3.70 15.03
CA TYR A 76 -3.34 3.76 13.95
C TYR A 76 -2.81 3.08 12.68
N GLY A 77 -1.48 3.01 12.51
CA GLY A 77 -0.87 2.36 11.35
C GLY A 77 -1.24 0.89 11.31
N GLU A 78 -0.77 0.14 12.31
CA GLU A 78 -1.13 -1.27 12.50
C GLU A 78 -2.64 -1.51 12.37
N PHE A 79 -3.47 -0.75 13.11
CA PHE A 79 -4.93 -0.94 13.09
C PHE A 79 -5.54 -0.79 11.69
N SER A 80 -5.04 0.16 10.89
CA SER A 80 -5.59 0.46 9.55
C SER A 80 -5.33 -0.61 8.49
N HIS A 81 -4.53 -1.65 8.79
CA HIS A 81 -4.33 -2.81 7.91
C HIS A 81 -5.37 -3.92 8.14
N TRP A 82 -6.16 -3.84 9.22
CA TRP A 82 -6.98 -4.97 9.69
C TRP A 82 -8.48 -4.78 9.44
N HIS A 83 -9.21 -5.90 9.49
CA HIS A 83 -10.62 -5.96 9.16
C HIS A 83 -11.50 -5.11 10.08
N ASP A 84 -11.13 -4.94 11.35
CA ASP A 84 -11.86 -4.07 12.29
C ASP A 84 -11.91 -2.61 11.83
N PHE A 85 -10.78 -2.09 11.32
CA PHE A 85 -10.75 -0.74 10.73
C PHE A 85 -11.60 -0.65 9.47
N LEU A 86 -11.54 -1.65 8.57
CA LEU A 86 -12.34 -1.64 7.33
C LEU A 86 -13.85 -1.74 7.63
N ASN A 87 -14.25 -2.60 8.57
CA ASN A 87 -15.62 -2.72 9.04
C ASN A 87 -16.12 -1.39 9.62
N GLN A 88 -15.36 -0.79 10.53
CA GLN A 88 -15.74 0.48 11.13
C GLN A 88 -15.81 1.60 10.09
N TYR A 89 -14.81 1.71 9.20
CA TYR A 89 -14.78 2.75 8.18
C TYR A 89 -15.95 2.61 7.19
N GLN A 90 -16.31 1.38 6.78
CA GLN A 90 -17.51 1.18 5.97
C GLN A 90 -18.79 1.57 6.72
N GLN A 91 -18.91 1.20 8.00
CA GLN A 91 -20.08 1.53 8.82
C GLN A 91 -20.25 3.06 8.99
N THR A 92 -19.19 3.77 9.36
CA THR A 92 -19.19 5.24 9.46
C THR A 92 -19.50 5.89 8.11
N LEU A 93 -19.02 5.33 7.00
CA LEU A 93 -19.36 5.78 5.65
C LEU A 93 -20.84 5.59 5.30
N ILE A 94 -21.45 4.45 5.67
CA ILE A 94 -22.89 4.20 5.45
C ILE A 94 -23.73 5.18 6.27
N GLU A 95 -23.33 5.51 7.50
CA GLU A 95 -24.03 6.46 8.37
C GLU A 95 -23.91 7.91 7.89
N ARG A 96 -22.75 8.31 7.37
CA ARG A 96 -22.42 9.71 7.03
C ARG A 96 -22.59 10.06 5.54
N CYS A 97 -22.44 9.07 4.66
CA CYS A 97 -22.48 9.18 3.20
C CYS A 97 -23.18 7.94 2.58
N PRO A 98 -24.46 7.67 2.91
CA PRO A 98 -25.17 6.46 2.47
C PRO A 98 -25.29 6.32 0.94
N ASP A 99 -25.24 7.42 0.20
CA ASP A 99 -25.13 7.43 -1.27
C ASP A 99 -23.71 7.92 -1.66
N PRO A 100 -22.87 7.04 -2.24
CA PRO A 100 -21.53 7.41 -2.71
C PRO A 100 -21.51 8.49 -3.80
N GLY A 101 -22.58 8.63 -4.57
CA GLY A 101 -22.70 9.59 -5.67
C GLY A 101 -23.35 10.93 -5.31
N ALA A 102 -24.05 11.02 -4.17
CA ALA A 102 -24.88 12.19 -3.81
C ALA A 102 -24.12 13.52 -3.75
N THR A 103 -22.84 13.51 -3.33
CA THR A 103 -22.00 14.71 -3.28
C THR A 103 -20.57 14.41 -3.70
N GLU A 104 -19.85 15.42 -4.21
CA GLU A 104 -18.43 15.31 -4.51
C GLU A 104 -17.61 14.91 -3.26
N ASN A 105 -18.03 15.34 -2.07
CA ASN A 105 -17.36 14.96 -0.83
C ASN A 105 -17.54 13.45 -0.55
N CYS A 106 -18.78 12.94 -0.56
CA CYS A 106 -19.04 11.52 -0.35
C CYS A 106 -18.32 10.64 -1.39
N ALA A 107 -18.30 11.05 -2.66
CA ALA A 107 -17.57 10.33 -3.71
C ALA A 107 -16.05 10.24 -3.43
N LYS A 108 -15.46 11.31 -2.87
CA LYS A 108 -14.05 11.30 -2.43
C LYS A 108 -13.81 10.40 -1.24
N VAL A 109 -14.68 10.43 -0.21
CA VAL A 109 -14.49 9.58 0.99
C VAL A 109 -14.65 8.10 0.64
N TRP A 110 -15.67 7.73 -0.14
CA TRP A 110 -15.83 6.37 -0.64
C TRP A 110 -14.65 5.91 -1.50
N ALA A 111 -14.15 6.77 -2.39
CA ALA A 111 -12.93 6.45 -3.15
C ALA A 111 -11.71 6.24 -2.23
N HIS A 112 -11.54 7.04 -1.18
CA HIS A 112 -10.48 6.83 -0.19
C HIS A 112 -10.64 5.49 0.55
N PHE A 113 -11.86 5.11 0.93
CA PHE A 113 -12.14 3.81 1.53
C PHE A 113 -11.78 2.64 0.60
N PHE A 114 -12.19 2.69 -0.68
CA PHE A 114 -11.77 1.69 -1.67
C PHE A 114 -10.24 1.63 -1.81
N GLY A 115 -9.56 2.77 -1.72
CA GLY A 115 -8.11 2.85 -1.59
C GLY A 115 -7.56 2.09 -0.39
N THR A 116 -8.08 2.33 0.81
CA THR A 116 -7.59 1.65 2.03
C THR A 116 -7.94 0.16 2.08
N VAL A 117 -9.08 -0.25 1.49
CA VAL A 117 -9.37 -1.66 1.20
C VAL A 117 -8.29 -2.25 0.28
N ALA A 118 -7.87 -1.52 -0.76
CA ALA A 118 -6.81 -2.01 -1.65
C ALA A 118 -5.46 -2.15 -0.95
N HIS A 119 -5.09 -1.25 -0.03
CA HIS A 119 -3.88 -1.39 0.77
C HIS A 119 -3.90 -2.71 1.56
N ALA A 120 -4.85 -2.86 2.48
CA ALA A 120 -4.96 -4.03 3.35
C ALA A 120 -5.05 -5.36 2.57
N LEU A 121 -5.87 -5.43 1.53
CA LEU A 121 -5.99 -6.65 0.70
C LEU A 121 -4.72 -6.90 -0.14
N SER A 122 -3.99 -5.86 -0.55
CA SER A 122 -2.74 -6.02 -1.30
C SER A 122 -1.60 -6.60 -0.46
N ASP A 123 -1.41 -6.12 0.77
CA ASP A 123 -0.46 -6.72 1.72
C ASP A 123 -0.78 -8.18 1.95
N ASN A 124 -2.04 -8.48 2.27
CA ASN A 124 -2.46 -9.84 2.58
C ASN A 124 -2.27 -10.79 1.39
N ASN A 125 -2.52 -10.37 0.14
CA ASN A 125 -2.28 -11.21 -1.03
C ASN A 125 -0.77 -11.37 -1.35
N PHE A 126 0.00 -10.28 -1.20
CA PHE A 126 1.44 -10.24 -1.47
C PHE A 126 2.24 -11.06 -0.46
N ASP A 127 2.01 -10.84 0.84
CA ASP A 127 2.69 -11.55 1.93
C ASP A 127 2.32 -13.03 1.98
N ARG A 128 1.06 -13.37 1.70
CA ARG A 128 0.61 -14.77 1.74
C ARG A 128 1.18 -15.59 0.60
N TYR A 129 1.24 -15.03 -0.61
CA TYR A 129 1.52 -15.81 -1.82
C TYR A 129 2.84 -15.45 -2.51
N PHE A 130 3.25 -14.18 -2.57
CA PHE A 130 4.42 -13.77 -3.33
C PHE A 130 5.69 -13.70 -2.50
N ALA A 131 5.66 -13.02 -1.34
CA ALA A 131 6.81 -12.92 -0.43
C ALA A 131 7.41 -14.30 -0.05
N PRO A 132 6.63 -15.38 0.18
CA PRO A 132 7.16 -16.70 0.48
C PRO A 132 7.80 -17.39 -0.74
N GLN A 133 7.34 -17.09 -1.96
CA GLN A 133 7.99 -17.58 -3.19
C GLN A 133 9.34 -16.88 -3.41
N VAL A 134 9.40 -15.55 -3.21
CA VAL A 134 10.68 -14.82 -3.25
C VAL A 134 11.61 -15.33 -2.15
N ALA A 135 11.10 -15.57 -0.94
CA ALA A 135 11.86 -16.16 0.16
C ALA A 135 12.47 -17.52 -0.24
N ALA A 136 11.65 -18.43 -0.77
CA ALA A 136 12.06 -19.77 -1.19
C ALA A 136 13.12 -19.74 -2.32
N HIS A 137 12.98 -18.85 -3.31
CA HIS A 137 13.87 -18.82 -4.48
C HIS A 137 15.12 -17.95 -4.31
N ASP A 138 15.04 -16.80 -3.62
CA ASP A 138 16.10 -15.79 -3.57
C ASP A 138 16.76 -15.62 -2.18
N PHE A 139 16.17 -16.21 -1.12
CA PHE A 139 16.59 -16.01 0.27
C PHE A 139 16.60 -17.29 1.14
N ASN A 140 16.69 -18.47 0.52
CA ASN A 140 16.77 -19.78 1.22
C ASN A 140 15.61 -20.02 2.21
N GLY A 141 14.39 -19.60 1.86
CA GLY A 141 13.18 -19.72 2.67
C GLY A 141 12.95 -18.60 3.69
N ASN A 142 13.87 -17.64 3.82
CA ASN A 142 13.72 -16.53 4.77
C ASN A 142 13.00 -15.35 4.11
N ILE A 143 11.82 -14.98 4.63
CA ILE A 143 11.14 -13.74 4.21
C ILE A 143 12.01 -12.56 4.60
N ASN A 144 12.15 -11.60 3.68
CA ASN A 144 13.19 -10.58 3.75
C ASN A 144 12.61 -9.22 3.38
N LYS A 145 12.77 -8.22 4.26
CA LYS A 145 12.29 -6.83 4.08
C LYS A 145 12.78 -6.13 2.80
N LEU A 146 13.75 -6.71 2.09
CA LEU A 146 14.11 -6.28 0.73
C LEU A 146 12.99 -6.51 -0.28
N THR A 147 11.97 -7.33 0.00
CA THR A 147 10.80 -7.49 -0.87
C THR A 147 10.03 -6.18 -0.95
N ASP A 148 9.61 -5.66 0.19
CA ASP A 148 8.57 -4.63 0.33
C ASP A 148 8.94 -3.35 -0.44
N THR A 149 10.13 -2.79 -0.18
CA THR A 149 10.64 -1.61 -0.90
C THR A 149 11.38 -1.97 -2.19
N GLY A 150 11.88 -3.20 -2.33
CA GLY A 150 12.71 -3.59 -3.49
C GLY A 150 11.92 -3.66 -4.78
N PHE A 151 10.65 -4.07 -4.71
CA PHE A 151 9.78 -4.14 -5.87
C PHE A 151 9.22 -2.78 -6.31
N ASP A 152 9.21 -1.76 -5.46
CA ASP A 152 8.92 -0.37 -5.88
C ASP A 152 9.95 0.10 -6.92
N PHE A 153 11.24 -0.01 -6.60
CA PHE A 153 12.32 0.39 -7.52
C PHE A 153 12.32 -0.41 -8.83
N LEU A 154 11.89 -1.68 -8.79
CA LEU A 154 11.71 -2.50 -9.99
C LEU A 154 10.50 -2.03 -10.81
N ALA A 155 9.34 -1.82 -10.16
CA ALA A 155 8.11 -1.36 -10.80
C ALA A 155 8.27 0.02 -11.48
N ILE A 156 9.01 0.94 -10.85
CA ILE A 156 9.29 2.26 -11.42
C ILE A 156 10.10 2.14 -12.71
N MET A 157 11.12 1.29 -12.74
CA MET A 157 12.01 1.17 -13.91
C MET A 157 11.43 0.29 -15.02
N ASP A 158 10.82 -0.84 -14.67
CA ASP A 158 10.27 -1.79 -15.66
C ASP A 158 8.93 -1.30 -16.25
N HIS A 159 8.10 -0.62 -15.45
CA HIS A 159 6.73 -0.24 -15.81
C HIS A 159 6.47 1.28 -15.85
N GLN A 160 7.50 2.11 -15.63
CA GLN A 160 7.40 3.58 -15.61
C GLN A 160 6.42 4.14 -14.56
N ARG A 161 6.11 3.35 -13.52
CA ARG A 161 5.14 3.70 -12.47
C ARG A 161 5.73 4.60 -11.37
N GLY A 162 6.55 5.57 -11.76
CA GLY A 162 7.05 6.61 -10.86
C GLY A 162 5.95 7.61 -10.52
N TYR A 163 5.30 7.44 -9.37
CA TYR A 163 4.23 8.34 -8.93
C TYR A 163 4.76 9.72 -8.55
N ARG A 164 4.04 10.77 -8.97
CA ARG A 164 4.29 12.14 -8.48
C ARG A 164 3.55 12.34 -7.17
N MET A 165 4.00 13.32 -6.37
CA MET A 165 3.32 13.77 -5.15
C MET A 165 1.81 13.87 -5.36
N LEU A 166 1.07 13.01 -4.65
CA LEU A 166 -0.37 13.00 -4.68
C LEU A 166 -0.90 14.34 -4.16
N ARG A 167 -2.00 14.81 -4.76
CA ARG A 167 -2.82 15.85 -4.13
C ARG A 167 -3.56 15.21 -2.97
N GLU A 168 -3.05 15.43 -1.77
CA GLU A 168 -3.65 14.94 -0.52
C GLU A 168 -5.16 15.25 -0.49
N ASN A 169 -5.96 14.20 -0.29
CA ASN A 169 -7.41 14.28 -0.27
C ASN A 169 -7.93 13.27 0.78
N HIS A 170 -7.43 13.42 2.00
CA HIS A 170 -7.76 12.57 3.13
C HIS A 170 -9.01 13.09 3.86
N PRO A 171 -9.99 12.22 4.16
CA PRO A 171 -11.20 12.59 4.86
C PRO A 171 -10.97 12.62 6.37
N TRP A 172 -10.22 13.63 6.85
CA TRP A 172 -9.73 13.69 8.24
C TRP A 172 -10.83 13.49 9.29
N GLU A 173 -11.96 14.18 9.15
CA GLU A 173 -13.07 14.11 10.11
C GLU A 173 -13.63 12.69 10.21
N MET A 174 -13.77 11.99 9.08
CA MET A 174 -14.24 10.61 9.07
C MET A 174 -13.22 9.64 9.65
N LEU A 175 -11.94 9.82 9.33
CA LEU A 175 -10.87 8.98 9.87
C LEU A 175 -10.81 9.10 11.41
N LEU A 176 -10.91 10.32 11.95
CA LEU A 176 -10.95 10.55 13.39
C LEU A 176 -12.16 9.86 14.04
N GLU A 177 -13.34 9.98 13.44
CA GLU A 177 -14.55 9.30 13.92
C GLU A 177 -14.38 7.78 13.96
N VAL A 178 -13.81 7.18 12.91
CA VAL A 178 -13.51 5.74 12.83
C VAL A 178 -12.56 5.28 13.93
N PHE A 179 -11.51 6.06 14.23
CA PHE A 179 -10.56 5.70 15.29
C PHE A 179 -11.14 5.92 16.70
N ASP A 180 -11.93 6.98 16.90
CA ASP A 180 -12.60 7.27 18.18
C ASP A 180 -13.62 6.17 18.53
N GLN A 181 -14.44 5.74 17.56
CA GLN A 181 -15.38 4.62 17.68
C GLN A 181 -14.70 3.28 18.03
N GLN A 182 -13.40 3.16 17.78
CA GLN A 182 -12.57 1.98 18.08
C GLN A 182 -11.63 2.19 19.28
N GLY A 183 -11.78 3.29 20.02
CA GLY A 183 -10.99 3.60 21.22
C GLY A 183 -9.52 3.97 20.94
N ILE A 184 -9.17 4.30 19.69
CA ILE A 184 -7.82 4.68 19.29
C ILE A 184 -7.71 6.21 19.29
N THR A 185 -7.12 6.76 20.35
CA THR A 185 -6.83 8.20 20.42
C THR A 185 -5.82 8.58 19.34
N VAL A 186 -6.25 9.38 18.37
CA VAL A 186 -5.39 9.94 17.31
C VAL A 186 -5.87 11.35 16.95
N SER A 187 -4.94 12.26 16.68
CA SER A 187 -5.25 13.64 16.29
C SER A 187 -5.04 13.90 14.79
N VAL A 188 -5.62 14.98 14.26
CA VAL A 188 -5.30 15.50 12.91
C VAL A 188 -3.78 15.66 12.75
N GLN A 189 -3.09 16.11 13.80
CA GLN A 189 -1.66 16.34 13.80
C GLN A 189 -0.86 15.03 13.68
N ASP A 190 -1.35 13.91 14.22
CA ASP A 190 -0.75 12.58 14.07
C ASP A 190 -0.93 12.01 12.66
N LEU A 191 -2.14 12.12 12.11
CA LEU A 191 -2.45 11.72 10.72
C LEU A 191 -1.58 12.51 9.74
N GLN A 192 -1.60 13.85 9.84
CA GLN A 192 -0.75 14.71 9.01
C GLN A 192 0.76 14.48 9.26
N ARG A 193 1.20 14.14 10.48
CA ARG A 193 2.61 13.82 10.76
C ARG A 193 3.03 12.56 10.00
N GLY A 194 2.18 11.54 9.97
CA GLY A 194 2.40 10.33 9.20
C GLY A 194 2.60 10.62 7.73
N ILE A 195 1.61 11.28 7.12
CA ILE A 195 1.61 11.53 5.67
C ILE A 195 2.74 12.50 5.27
N ARG A 196 3.02 13.55 6.08
CA ARG A 196 4.21 14.40 5.86
C ARG A 196 5.54 13.65 5.92
N LYS A 197 5.66 12.60 6.74
CA LYS A 197 6.85 11.75 6.80
C LYS A 197 6.89 10.68 5.69
N GLN A 198 5.73 10.29 5.17
CA GLN A 198 5.62 9.33 4.08
C GLN A 198 5.95 9.96 2.71
N ARG A 199 5.50 11.20 2.47
CA ARG A 199 5.70 11.96 1.23
C ARG A 199 7.12 11.97 0.64
N PRO A 200 8.22 12.11 1.42
CA PRO A 200 9.55 12.09 0.84
C PRO A 200 9.94 10.71 0.29
N GLY A 201 9.33 9.61 0.73
CA GLY A 201 9.54 8.28 0.13
C GLY A 201 9.00 8.20 -1.29
N ILE A 202 7.76 8.65 -1.53
CA ILE A 202 7.14 8.75 -2.87
C ILE A 202 8.02 9.58 -3.85
N LEU A 203 8.73 10.58 -3.33
CA LEU A 203 9.67 11.39 -4.11
C LEU A 203 11.06 10.74 -4.26
N ALA A 204 11.54 10.05 -3.23
CA ALA A 204 12.86 9.43 -3.21
C ALA A 204 12.90 8.12 -4.01
N GLU A 205 11.82 7.34 -4.05
CA GLU A 205 11.70 6.09 -4.81
C GLU A 205 12.05 6.30 -6.30
N PRO A 206 11.42 7.22 -7.06
CA PRO A 206 11.80 7.47 -8.45
C PRO A 206 13.23 7.98 -8.66
N LEU A 207 13.76 8.77 -7.70
CA LEU A 207 15.11 9.32 -7.78
C LEU A 207 16.18 8.27 -7.45
N GLY A 208 15.90 7.34 -6.53
CA GLY A 208 16.77 6.24 -6.14
C GLY A 208 16.71 5.06 -7.10
N SER A 209 15.59 4.89 -7.83
CA SER A 209 15.34 3.75 -8.73
C SER A 209 16.49 3.45 -9.70
N PRO A 210 17.08 4.40 -10.44
CA PRO A 210 18.17 4.09 -11.37
C PRO A 210 19.43 3.51 -10.70
N PHE A 211 19.65 3.83 -9.42
CA PHE A 211 20.81 3.37 -8.65
C PHE A 211 20.52 2.05 -7.91
N ALA A 212 19.27 1.87 -7.44
CA ALA A 212 18.84 0.70 -6.67
C ALA A 212 18.41 -0.49 -7.57
N TYR A 213 17.96 -0.23 -8.79
CA TYR A 213 17.37 -1.23 -9.69
C TYR A 213 18.26 -2.46 -9.91
N LEU A 214 19.53 -2.26 -10.29
CA LEU A 214 20.45 -3.37 -10.54
C LEU A 214 20.78 -4.15 -9.27
N TYR A 215 20.80 -3.49 -8.11
CA TYR A 215 21.00 -4.14 -6.81
C TYR A 215 19.81 -5.08 -6.49
N TYR A 216 18.57 -4.57 -6.54
CA TYR A 216 17.39 -5.39 -6.24
C TYR A 216 17.18 -6.50 -7.27
N LYS A 217 17.42 -6.23 -8.56
CA LYS A 217 17.35 -7.23 -9.64
C LYS A 217 18.37 -8.35 -9.48
N ALA A 218 19.58 -8.03 -9.02
CA ALA A 218 20.61 -9.02 -8.71
C ALA A 218 20.35 -9.77 -7.40
N ARG A 219 19.74 -9.11 -6.40
CA ARG A 219 19.50 -9.70 -5.07
C ARG A 219 18.24 -10.55 -4.99
N MET A 220 17.25 -10.27 -5.84
CA MET A 220 15.98 -11.00 -6.01
C MET A 220 15.82 -11.45 -7.48
N PRO A 221 16.67 -12.36 -7.99
CA PRO A 221 16.64 -12.75 -9.40
C PRO A 221 15.35 -13.47 -9.80
N TRP A 222 14.76 -14.32 -8.96
CA TRP A 222 13.43 -14.88 -9.22
C TRP A 222 12.35 -13.82 -9.06
N GLY A 223 12.35 -13.08 -7.96
CA GLY A 223 11.34 -12.07 -7.66
C GLY A 223 11.22 -11.02 -8.76
N SER A 224 12.34 -10.44 -9.20
CA SER A 224 12.38 -9.41 -10.25
C SER A 224 11.91 -9.87 -11.62
N ARG A 225 11.83 -11.19 -11.90
CA ARG A 225 11.22 -11.73 -13.12
C ARG A 225 9.72 -12.03 -12.97
N ASN A 226 9.22 -12.11 -11.74
CA ASN A 226 7.90 -12.70 -11.44
C ASN A 226 6.92 -11.75 -10.74
N TYR A 227 7.38 -10.68 -10.09
CA TYR A 227 6.55 -9.77 -9.27
C TYR A 227 5.36 -9.13 -10.01
N PHE A 228 5.40 -9.04 -11.34
CA PHE A 228 4.27 -8.54 -12.12
C PHE A 228 3.19 -9.60 -12.40
N ASN A 229 3.55 -10.87 -12.61
CA ASN A 229 2.63 -11.90 -13.16
C ASN A 229 2.41 -13.13 -12.25
N ALA A 230 3.24 -13.38 -11.24
CA ALA A 230 3.07 -14.52 -10.34
C ALA A 230 1.93 -14.28 -9.33
N ARG A 231 1.44 -15.36 -8.69
CA ARG A 231 0.45 -15.29 -7.61
C ARG A 231 0.96 -14.42 -6.46
N GLY A 232 0.12 -13.51 -5.94
CA GLY A 232 0.48 -12.45 -5.00
C GLY A 232 1.20 -11.24 -5.62
N GLY A 233 1.61 -11.33 -6.90
CA GLY A 233 2.22 -10.23 -7.65
C GLY A 233 1.20 -9.22 -8.16
N ILE A 234 1.68 -8.14 -8.80
CA ILE A 234 0.89 -6.95 -9.15
C ILE A 234 -0.41 -7.27 -9.90
N ARG A 235 -0.35 -8.08 -10.97
CA ARG A 235 -1.55 -8.40 -11.77
C ARG A 235 -2.51 -9.34 -11.05
N ASP A 236 -1.99 -10.27 -10.27
CA ASP A 236 -2.79 -11.21 -9.48
C ASP A 236 -3.53 -10.46 -8.38
N THR A 237 -2.83 -9.64 -7.60
CA THR A 237 -3.42 -8.77 -6.58
C THR A 237 -4.43 -7.80 -7.19
N ALA A 238 -4.12 -7.13 -8.29
CA ALA A 238 -5.06 -6.21 -8.95
C ALA A 238 -6.35 -6.89 -9.45
N ALA A 239 -6.29 -8.17 -9.88
CA ALA A 239 -7.47 -8.96 -10.24
C ALA A 239 -8.36 -9.23 -9.03
N HIS A 240 -7.76 -9.61 -7.89
CA HIS A 240 -8.49 -9.83 -6.64
C HIS A 240 -9.08 -8.54 -6.06
N LEU A 241 -8.33 -7.44 -6.11
CA LEU A 241 -8.81 -6.11 -5.70
C LEU A 241 -10.03 -5.66 -6.50
N ALA A 242 -10.00 -5.79 -7.83
CA ALA A 242 -11.13 -5.42 -8.67
C ALA A 242 -12.38 -6.26 -8.37
N GLY A 243 -12.22 -7.56 -8.10
CA GLY A 243 -13.31 -8.47 -7.71
C GLY A 243 -13.91 -8.08 -6.37
N ALA A 244 -13.05 -7.91 -5.35
CA ALA A 244 -13.43 -7.48 -4.01
C ALA A 244 -14.16 -6.12 -4.01
N TRP A 245 -13.64 -5.14 -4.76
CA TRP A 245 -14.29 -3.84 -4.93
C TRP A 245 -15.67 -3.95 -5.60
N SER A 246 -15.81 -4.79 -6.62
CA SER A 246 -17.09 -5.04 -7.28
C SER A 246 -18.11 -5.69 -6.34
N HIS A 247 -17.67 -6.65 -5.51
CA HIS A 247 -18.50 -7.28 -4.48
C HIS A 247 -18.94 -6.30 -3.38
N ILE A 248 -18.03 -5.44 -2.92
CA ILE A 248 -18.35 -4.37 -1.97
C ILE A 248 -19.41 -3.43 -2.55
N TRP A 249 -19.22 -2.97 -3.79
CA TRP A 249 -20.16 -2.07 -4.45
C TRP A 249 -21.54 -2.72 -4.65
N ALA A 250 -21.60 -3.97 -5.12
CA ALA A 250 -22.86 -4.71 -5.26
C ALA A 250 -23.56 -4.95 -3.91
N SER A 251 -22.80 -5.11 -2.83
CA SER A 251 -23.36 -5.20 -1.47
C SER A 251 -24.02 -3.88 -1.04
N LEU A 252 -23.35 -2.75 -1.30
CA LEU A 252 -23.87 -1.41 -1.02
C LEU A 252 -25.13 -1.10 -1.85
N GLU A 253 -25.15 -1.42 -3.15
CA GLU A 253 -26.33 -1.29 -4.02
C GLU A 253 -27.50 -2.17 -3.53
N ALA A 254 -27.21 -3.32 -2.91
CA ALA A 254 -28.19 -4.18 -2.25
C ALA A 254 -28.59 -3.70 -0.83
N GLY A 255 -28.11 -2.53 -0.39
CA GLY A 255 -28.46 -1.93 0.90
C GLY A 255 -27.85 -2.61 2.13
N ARG A 256 -26.71 -3.30 1.98
CA ARG A 256 -26.03 -4.01 3.07
C ARG A 256 -24.52 -3.71 3.12
N PRO A 257 -23.91 -3.60 4.31
CA PRO A 257 -22.45 -3.57 4.42
C PRO A 257 -21.83 -4.90 3.97
N THR A 258 -20.53 -4.88 3.71
CA THR A 258 -19.69 -6.06 3.50
C THR A 258 -18.97 -6.37 4.78
N VAL A 259 -19.09 -7.60 5.28
CA VAL A 259 -18.38 -8.00 6.50
C VAL A 259 -16.96 -8.41 6.15
N PHE A 260 -15.99 -7.62 6.58
CA PHE A 260 -14.57 -7.95 6.51
C PHE A 260 -14.19 -8.85 7.69
N ALA A 261 -13.37 -9.86 7.45
CA ALA A 261 -12.72 -10.64 8.49
C ALA A 261 -11.31 -11.07 8.04
N SER A 262 -10.41 -11.33 8.99
CA SER A 262 -9.13 -11.98 8.68
C SER A 262 -8.82 -13.09 9.68
N GLN A 263 -8.11 -14.12 9.22
CA GLN A 263 -7.72 -15.28 10.03
C GLN A 263 -6.29 -15.71 9.73
N GLY A 264 -5.63 -16.31 10.72
CA GLY A 264 -4.23 -16.72 10.62
C GLY A 264 -3.28 -15.72 11.28
N LYS A 265 -2.02 -15.74 10.86
CA LYS A 265 -0.96 -14.84 11.34
C LYS A 265 -0.02 -14.52 10.18
N TRP A 266 0.59 -13.34 10.20
CA TRP A 266 1.60 -12.96 9.21
C TRP A 266 2.68 -14.05 9.06
N PRO A 267 3.07 -14.43 7.82
CA PRO A 267 2.62 -13.90 6.53
C PRO A 267 1.34 -14.57 6.00
N TYR A 268 0.88 -15.66 6.63
CA TYR A 268 -0.20 -16.54 6.13
C TYR A 268 -1.59 -16.12 6.62
N VAL A 269 -1.90 -14.82 6.60
CA VAL A 269 -3.26 -14.34 6.88
C VAL A 269 -4.15 -14.64 5.66
N THR A 270 -5.39 -15.06 5.88
CA THR A 270 -6.45 -15.06 4.85
C THR A 270 -7.42 -13.93 5.19
N PHE A 271 -7.73 -13.08 4.21
CA PHE A 271 -8.78 -12.07 4.31
C PHE A 271 -10.08 -12.61 3.70
N TYR A 272 -11.22 -12.22 4.26
CA TYR A 272 -12.55 -12.62 3.84
C TYR A 272 -13.47 -11.41 3.69
N LEU A 273 -14.35 -11.46 2.70
CA LEU A 273 -15.45 -10.52 2.50
C LEU A 273 -16.74 -11.34 2.47
N ASP A 274 -17.69 -11.05 3.38
CA ASP A 274 -18.92 -11.84 3.59
C ASP A 274 -18.67 -13.36 3.78
N GLY A 275 -17.51 -13.71 4.37
CA GLY A 275 -17.08 -15.10 4.57
C GLY A 275 -16.46 -15.78 3.33
N ILE A 276 -16.40 -15.11 2.19
CA ILE A 276 -15.71 -15.58 0.99
C ILE A 276 -14.24 -15.15 1.06
N PRO A 277 -13.25 -16.05 0.87
CA PRO A 277 -11.83 -15.68 0.94
C PRO A 277 -11.39 -14.85 -0.26
N LEU A 278 -10.40 -13.98 -0.06
CA LEU A 278 -9.90 -13.03 -1.08
C LEU A 278 -9.56 -13.70 -2.42
N GLU A 279 -8.91 -14.88 -2.38
CA GLU A 279 -8.52 -15.64 -3.58
C GLU A 279 -9.68 -16.05 -4.52
N ASN A 280 -10.93 -15.97 -4.07
CA ASN A 280 -12.09 -16.34 -4.87
C ASN A 280 -12.71 -15.16 -5.65
N PHE A 281 -12.32 -13.91 -5.35
CA PHE A 281 -12.78 -12.75 -6.10
C PHE A 281 -11.79 -12.45 -7.23
N GLN A 282 -12.22 -12.38 -8.50
CA GLN A 282 -11.32 -11.99 -9.61
C GLN A 282 -12.06 -11.30 -10.76
N CYS A 283 -11.56 -10.14 -11.21
CA CYS A 283 -11.93 -9.58 -12.51
C CYS A 283 -10.82 -9.82 -13.54
N VAL A 284 -11.22 -10.19 -14.76
CA VAL A 284 -10.34 -10.13 -15.95
C VAL A 284 -10.54 -8.78 -16.63
N THR A 285 -9.50 -8.17 -17.20
CA THR A 285 -9.55 -6.83 -17.80
C THR A 285 -10.69 -6.69 -18.82
N GLY A 286 -11.71 -5.89 -18.50
CA GLY A 286 -12.88 -5.67 -19.36
C GLY A 286 -13.86 -6.86 -19.46
N GLY A 287 -13.64 -7.91 -18.68
CA GLY A 287 -14.56 -9.04 -18.52
C GLY A 287 -15.45 -8.91 -17.28
N PRO A 288 -16.31 -9.91 -17.01
CA PRO A 288 -17.04 -9.98 -15.75
C PRO A 288 -16.08 -10.23 -14.58
N CYS A 289 -16.49 -9.81 -13.40
CA CYS A 289 -15.88 -10.22 -12.14
C CYS A 289 -16.59 -11.46 -11.60
N GLN A 290 -15.81 -12.37 -11.04
CA GLN A 290 -16.26 -13.51 -10.23
C GLN A 290 -16.02 -13.20 -8.76
#